data_AF-A0A9X4RCB5-F1
#
_entry.id   AF-A0A9X4RCB5-F1
#
_cell.length_a   1.000
_cell.length_b   1.000
_cell.length_c   1.000
_cell.angle_alpha   90.00
_cell.angle_beta   90.00
_cell.angle_gamma   90.00
#
_symmetry.space_group_name_H-M   'P 1'
#
loop_
_entity.id
_entity.type
_entity.pdbx_description
1 polymer ?
#
loop_
_entity_poly.entity_id
_entity_poly.type
_entity_poly.pdbx_seq_one_letter_code
_entity_poly.pdbx_strand_id
1 'polypeptide(L)' 'MVKKWSELGPRTRQVVIALGVVEMVLLLAAQIDISRRTAEEVRGSKRMWRALSFVNIIGPVAYFVRGRRRD' A
#
# COMPACT_ATOMS: atom_id res chain seq x y z
N MET A 1 -29.37 -1.76 7.53
CA MET A 1 -28.60 -1.41 8.75
C MET A 1 -27.17 -1.88 8.57
N VAL A 2 -26.19 -0.98 8.69
CA VAL A 2 -24.76 -1.34 8.69
C VAL A 2 -24.44 -1.95 10.05
N LYS A 3 -23.78 -3.13 10.08
CA LYS A 3 -23.38 -3.77 11.33
C LYS A 3 -22.40 -2.90 12.09
N LYS A 4 -22.60 -2.73 13.40
CA LYS A 4 -21.65 -2.02 14.26
C LYS A 4 -20.42 -2.88 14.49
N TRP A 5 -19.28 -2.25 14.74
CA TRP A 5 -18.01 -2.95 15.01
C TRP A 5 -18.11 -3.98 16.14
N SER A 6 -18.87 -3.67 17.19
CA SER A 6 -19.14 -4.56 18.34
C SER A 6 -20.01 -5.77 18.00
N GLU A 7 -20.71 -5.75 16.86
CA GLU A 7 -21.57 -6.83 16.37
C GLU A 7 -20.82 -7.76 15.40
N LEU A 8 -19.55 -7.47 15.09
CA LEU A 8 -18.70 -8.32 14.27
C LEU A 8 -18.21 -9.52 15.08
N GLY A 9 -18.31 -10.71 14.50
CA GLY A 9 -17.71 -11.91 15.09
C GLY A 9 -16.19 -11.77 15.22
N PRO A 10 -15.55 -12.48 16.17
CA PRO A 10 -14.11 -12.38 16.42
C PRO A 10 -13.25 -12.58 15.16
N ARG A 11 -13.62 -13.55 14.31
CA ARG A 11 -12.93 -13.84 13.04
C ARG A 11 -12.99 -12.69 12.06
N THR A 12 -14.17 -12.08 11.87
CA THR A 12 -14.33 -10.93 10.96
C THR A 12 -13.50 -9.76 11.44
N ARG A 13 -13.51 -9.48 12.75
CA ARG A 13 -12.70 -8.42 13.33
C ARG A 13 -11.20 -8.64 13.11
N GLN A 14 -10.72 -9.87 13.30
CA GLN A 14 -9.33 -10.25 13.03
C GLN A 14 -8.95 -10.06 11.55
N VAL A 15 -9.83 -10.45 10.61
CA VAL A 15 -9.58 -10.25 9.18
C VAL A 15 -9.47 -8.77 8.83
N VAL A 16 -10.36 -7.91 9.34
CA VAL A 16 -10.28 -6.46 9.09
C VAL A 16 -8.97 -5.88 9.61
N ILE A 17 -8.56 -6.26 10.82
CA ILE A 17 -7.28 -5.82 11.40
C ILE A 17 -6.11 -6.30 10.54
N ALA A 18 -6.11 -7.58 10.14
CA ALA A 18 -5.05 -8.14 9.31
C ALA A 18 -4.92 -7.42 7.96
N LEU A 19 -6.05 -7.12 7.30
CA LEU A 19 -6.07 -6.35 6.05
C LEU A 19 -5.49 -4.94 6.24
N GLY A 20 -5.87 -4.24 7.32
CA GLY A 20 -5.32 -2.92 7.64
C GLY A 20 -3.80 -2.96 7.90
N VAL A 21 -3.31 -3.99 8.59
CA VAL A 21 -1.87 -4.18 8.80
C VAL A 21 -1.14 -4.42 7.48
N VAL A 22 -1.68 -5.27 6.61
CA VAL A 22 -1.10 -5.53 5.27
C VAL A 22 -1.03 -4.24 4.45
N GLU A 23 -2.10 -3.45 4.44
CA GLU A 23 -2.14 -2.17 3.74
C GLU A 23 -1.07 -1.19 4.27
N MET A 24 -0.96 -1.04 5.59
CA MET A 24 0.04 -0.19 6.23
C MET A 24 1.48 -0.63 5.92
N VAL A 25 1.76 -1.93 6.00
CA VAL A 25 3.08 -2.49 5.67
C VAL A 25 3.40 -2.23 4.21
N LEU A 26 2.44 -2.43 3.31
CA LEU A 26 2.65 -2.24 1.88
C LEU A 26 2.90 -0.76 1.53
N LEU A 27 2.16 0.15 2.14
CA LEU A 27 2.36 1.59 2.00
C LEU A 27 3.76 2.00 2.47
N LEU A 28 4.17 1.57 3.67
CA LEU A 28 5.49 1.89 4.22
C LEU A 28 6.61 1.30 3.35
N ALA A 29 6.45 0.06 2.91
CA ALA A 29 7.40 -0.59 2.02
C ALA A 29 7.54 0.19 0.70
N ALA A 30 6.44 0.64 0.09
CA ALA A 30 6.48 1.45 -1.12
C ALA A 30 7.20 2.78 -0.88
N GLN A 31 6.92 3.47 0.23
CA GLN A 31 7.60 4.74 0.56
C GLN A 31 9.10 4.56 0.79
N ILE A 32 9.50 3.48 1.46
CA ILE A 32 10.92 3.16 1.69
C ILE A 32 11.60 2.81 0.36
N ASP A 33 11.01 1.95 -0.47
CA ASP A 33 11.58 1.53 -1.76
C ASP A 33 11.72 2.74 -2.72
N ILE A 34 10.71 3.61 -2.82
CA ILE A 34 10.77 4.85 -3.62
C ILE A 34 11.88 5.78 -3.13
N SER A 35 12.08 5.85 -1.81
CA SER A 35 13.07 6.76 -1.21
C SER A 35 14.50 6.24 -1.37
N ARG A 36 14.70 4.91 -1.39
CA ARG A 36 16.01 4.29 -1.55
C ARG A 36 16.47 4.20 -3.00
N ARG A 37 15.56 3.94 -3.93
CA ARG A 37 15.90 3.83 -5.36
C ARG A 37 16.30 5.16 -5.95
N THR A 38 17.14 5.15 -6.96
CA THR A 38 17.51 6.30 -7.80
C THR A 38 16.37 6.65 -8.78
N ALA A 39 16.49 7.75 -9.53
CA ALA A 39 15.42 8.17 -10.43
C ALA A 39 15.29 7.24 -11.65
N GLU A 40 16.40 6.62 -12.05
CA GLU A 40 16.48 5.71 -13.18
C GLU A 40 15.77 4.38 -12.91
N GLU A 41 15.73 3.93 -11.65
CA GLU A 41 15.10 2.68 -11.21
C GLU A 41 13.58 2.80 -11.00
N VAL A 42 13.01 4.01 -11.13
CA VAL A 42 11.58 4.27 -10.96
C VAL A 42 10.99 4.76 -12.28
N ARG A 43 9.90 4.15 -12.73
CA ARG A 43 9.23 4.54 -13.98
C ARG A 43 8.51 5.88 -13.81
N GLY A 44 9.17 6.97 -14.16
CA GLY A 44 8.61 8.33 -14.05
C GLY A 44 8.97 9.00 -12.72
N SER A 45 8.21 10.01 -12.31
CA SER A 45 8.55 10.82 -11.12
C SER A 45 8.36 10.04 -9.81
N LYS A 46 9.38 10.06 -8.95
CA LYS A 46 9.28 9.56 -7.56
C LYS A 46 8.16 10.24 -6.78
N ARG A 47 7.94 11.54 -6.99
CA ARG A 47 6.88 12.29 -6.28
C ARG A 47 5.50 11.78 -6.68
N MET A 48 5.30 11.48 -7.97
CA MET A 48 4.07 10.89 -8.47
C MET A 48 3.80 9.54 -7.80
N TRP A 49 4.79 8.65 -7.76
CA TRP A 49 4.62 7.34 -7.10
C TRP A 49 4.39 7.44 -5.60
N ARG A 50 5.04 8.39 -4.92
CA ARG A 50 4.73 8.65 -3.50
C ARG A 50 3.27 9.03 -3.33
N ALA A 51 2.77 9.98 -4.12
CA ALA A 51 1.37 10.41 -4.04
C ALA A 51 0.39 9.26 -4.38
N LEU A 52 0.65 8.55 -5.48
CA LEU A 52 -0.18 7.42 -5.90
C LEU A 52 -0.25 6.31 -4.85
N SER A 53 0.83 6.05 -4.12
CA SER A 53 0.84 5.02 -3.09
C SER A 53 -0.08 5.30 -1.90
N PHE A 54 -0.58 6.53 -1.71
CA PHE A 54 -1.60 6.81 -0.70
C PHE A 54 -3.02 6.44 -1.13
N VAL A 55 -3.23 6.02 -2.38
CA VAL A 55 -4.54 5.63 -2.90
C VAL A 55 -4.85 4.17 -2.54
N ASN A 56 -5.34 3.96 -1.32
CA ASN A 56 -5.68 2.64 -0.75
C ASN A 56 -4.53 1.61 -0.99
N ILE A 57 -4.86 0.32 -0.94
CA ILE A 57 -3.94 -0.75 -1.32
C ILE A 57 -3.54 -0.74 -2.81
N ILE A 58 -4.35 -0.12 -3.69
CA ILE A 58 -4.10 -0.11 -5.14
C ILE A 58 -2.81 0.66 -5.46
N GLY A 59 -2.58 1.79 -4.81
CA GLY A 59 -1.42 2.65 -5.02
C GLY A 59 -0.07 1.93 -4.82
N PRO A 60 0.19 1.37 -3.63
CA PRO A 60 1.42 0.65 -3.34
C PRO A 60 1.58 -0.60 -4.22
N VAL A 61 0.51 -1.34 -4.50
CA VAL A 61 0.55 -2.48 -5.43
C VAL A 61 0.97 -2.02 -6.84
N ALA A 62 0.36 -0.96 -7.37
CA ALA A 62 0.69 -0.41 -8.67
C ALA A 62 2.16 0.03 -8.75
N TYR A 63 2.71 0.59 -7.68
CA TYR A 63 4.13 0.92 -7.60
C TYR A 63 5.00 -0.33 -7.75
N PHE A 64 4.78 -1.38 -6.96
CA PHE A 64 5.63 -2.58 -7.03
C PHE A 64 5.48 -3.39 -8.33
N VAL A 65 4.31 -3.33 -8.97
CA VAL A 65 4.02 -4.02 -10.23
C VAL A 65 4.54 -3.24 -11.44
N ARG A 66 4.38 -1.90 -11.45
CA ARG A 66 4.63 -1.07 -12.63
C ARG A 66 5.57 0.10 -12.39
N GLY A 67 5.56 0.71 -11.21
CA GLY A 67 6.40 1.87 -10.88
C GLY A 67 7.86 1.53 -10.65
N ARG A 68 8.15 0.35 -10.11
CA ARG A 68 9.50 -0.15 -9.87
C ARG A 68 10.08 -0.77 -11.14
N ARG A 69 11.22 -0.28 -11.62
CA ARG A 69 12.00 -1.01 -12.62
C ARG A 69 12.73 -2.15 -11.90
N ARG A 70 12.69 -3.32 -12.54
CA ARG A 70 13.55 -4.44 -12.22
C ARG A 70 14.55 -4.43 -13.35
N ASP A 71 15.81 -4.20 -13.02
CA ASP A 71 16.90 -4.37 -13.96
C ASP A 71 16.99 -5.85 -14.39
#